data_AF-A0A7L4HF73-F1
#
_entry.id   AF-A0A7L4HF73-F1
#
_cell.length_a   1.000
_cell.length_b   1.000
_cell.length_c   1.000
_cell.angle_alpha   90.00
_cell.angle_beta   90.00
_cell.angle_gamma   90.00
#
_symmetry.space_group_name_H-M   'P 1'
#
loop_
_entity.id
_entity.type
_entity.pdbx_description
1 polymer ?
#
loop_
_entity_poly.entity_id
_entity_poly.type
_entity_poly.pdbx_seq_one_letter_code
_entity_poly.pdbx_strand_id
1 'polypeptide(L)'
;MPSSEADLRPPPSKRQNGSVPGEPTARLRFTKLSGNASAPSKGSARAAGYDLYSAYDCVIPPMEKAIVKTDIQIALPSGCYGRV
;
A
#
# COMPACT_ATOMS: atom_id res chain seq x y z
N MET A 1 -60.81 -4.16 -12.65
CA MET A 1 -59.63 -3.32 -12.35
C MET A 1 -58.61 -4.19 -11.61
N PRO A 2 -57.60 -4.78 -12.27
CA PRO A 2 -56.48 -5.39 -11.57
C PRO A 2 -55.38 -4.35 -11.30
N SER A 3 -54.89 -4.38 -10.07
CA SER A 3 -53.94 -3.46 -9.45
C SER A 3 -52.56 -3.51 -10.10
N SER A 4 -51.94 -2.34 -10.28
CA SER A 4 -50.55 -2.20 -10.71
C SER A 4 -49.59 -2.64 -9.60
N GLU A 5 -48.83 -3.70 -9.85
CA GLU A 5 -47.76 -4.17 -8.98
C GLU A 5 -46.47 -3.41 -9.32
N ALA A 6 -45.98 -2.58 -8.40
CA ALA A 6 -44.75 -1.82 -8.56
C ALA A 6 -43.55 -2.69 -8.18
N ASP A 7 -42.68 -2.96 -9.15
CA ASP A 7 -41.39 -3.63 -9.00
C ASP A 7 -40.51 -2.95 -7.94
N LEU A 8 -40.42 -3.54 -6.75
CA LEU A 8 -39.45 -3.15 -5.72
C LEU A 8 -38.10 -3.80 -6.05
N ARG A 9 -37.21 -3.08 -6.75
CA ARG A 9 -35.80 -3.47 -6.85
C ARG A 9 -35.09 -3.10 -5.53
N PRO A 10 -34.43 -4.05 -4.85
CA PRO A 10 -33.64 -3.70 -3.68
C PRO A 10 -32.38 -2.89 -4.09
N PRO A 11 -31.90 -1.98 -3.23
CA PRO A 11 -30.71 -1.17 -3.48
C PRO A 11 -29.47 -2.06 -3.61
N PRO A 12 -28.41 -1.62 -4.34
CA PRO A 12 -27.18 -2.39 -4.46
C PRO A 12 -26.55 -2.48 -3.07
N SER A 13 -26.80 -3.61 -2.42
CA SER A 13 -26.32 -3.91 -1.09
C SER A 13 -24.80 -3.94 -1.12
N LYS A 14 -24.21 -3.21 -0.16
CA LYS A 14 -22.81 -3.23 0.27
C LYS A 14 -21.99 -4.35 -0.37
N ARG A 15 -21.04 -3.95 -1.22
CA ARG A 15 -20.00 -4.82 -1.77
C ARG A 15 -19.31 -5.54 -0.61
N GLN A 16 -19.73 -6.77 -0.33
CA GLN A 16 -18.97 -7.69 0.50
C GLN A 16 -17.67 -7.93 -0.23
N ASN A 17 -16.56 -7.43 0.31
CA ASN A 17 -15.24 -7.90 -0.07
C ASN A 17 -15.15 -9.36 0.38
N GLY A 18 -15.64 -10.27 -0.46
CA GLY A 18 -15.34 -11.69 -0.34
C GLY A 18 -13.84 -11.86 -0.51
N SER A 19 -13.15 -12.22 0.57
CA SER A 19 -11.78 -12.71 0.48
C SER A 19 -11.81 -14.03 -0.29
N VAL A 20 -11.36 -14.01 -1.54
CA VAL A 20 -11.24 -15.19 -2.39
C VAL A 20 -10.24 -16.16 -1.74
N PRO A 21 -10.56 -17.46 -1.55
CA PRO A 21 -9.61 -18.42 -1.02
C PRO A 21 -8.56 -18.71 -2.09
N GLY A 22 -7.37 -18.14 -1.94
CA GLY A 22 -6.26 -18.33 -2.88
C GLY A 22 -5.46 -17.06 -3.21
N GLU A 23 -5.91 -15.87 -2.79
CA GLU A 23 -5.05 -14.69 -2.94
C GLU A 23 -3.85 -14.79 -2.00
N PRO A 24 -2.60 -14.66 -2.51
CA PRO A 24 -1.45 -14.57 -1.65
C PRO A 24 -1.66 -13.37 -0.73
N THR A 25 -1.56 -13.59 0.58
CA THR A 25 -1.59 -12.48 1.55
C THR A 25 -0.65 -11.40 1.04
N ALA A 26 -1.18 -10.21 0.72
CA ALA A 26 -0.42 -9.14 0.12
C ALA A 26 0.68 -8.70 1.10
N ARG A 27 1.86 -9.29 0.96
CA ARG A 27 3.03 -9.08 1.80
C ARG A 27 4.06 -8.30 1.01
N LEU A 28 4.52 -7.19 1.57
CA LEU A 28 5.62 -6.44 1.01
C LEU A 28 6.92 -7.22 1.21
N ARG A 29 7.62 -7.53 0.12
CA ARG A 29 8.94 -8.17 0.16
C ARG A 29 10.00 -7.09 -0.08
N PHE A 30 11.07 -7.13 0.70
CA PHE A 30 12.20 -6.22 0.53
C PHE A 30 13.52 -6.92 0.77
N THR A 31 14.59 -6.40 0.17
CA THR A 31 15.98 -6.83 0.40
C THR A 31 16.83 -5.60 0.69
N LYS A 32 17.71 -5.71 1.68
CA LYS A 32 18.72 -4.70 1.98
C LYS A 32 19.91 -4.89 1.05
N LEU A 33 20.30 -3.84 0.35
CA LEU A 33 21.43 -3.87 -0.60
C LEU A 33 22.76 -3.56 0.08
N SER A 34 22.73 -2.85 1.22
CA SER A 34 23.92 -2.48 2.00
C SER A 34 23.69 -2.68 3.50
N GLY A 35 24.78 -2.65 4.27
CA GLY A 35 24.72 -2.69 5.74
C GLY A 35 24.09 -1.44 6.36
N ASN A 36 24.05 -0.34 5.62
CA ASN A 36 23.47 0.93 6.08
C ASN A 36 21.93 0.98 5.86
N ALA A 37 21.39 0.05 5.08
CA ALA A 37 19.97 -0.01 4.80
C ALA A 37 19.17 -0.40 6.05
N SER A 38 18.11 0.36 6.33
CA SER A 38 17.17 0.07 7.42
C SER A 38 15.93 -0.63 6.91
N ALA A 39 15.36 -1.53 7.72
CA ALA A 39 14.17 -2.28 7.33
C ALA A 39 12.94 -1.35 7.39
N PRO A 40 12.06 -1.34 6.38
CA PRO A 40 10.83 -0.56 6.43
C PRO A 40 9.97 -0.99 7.62
N SER A 41 9.47 -0.03 8.37
CA SER A 41 8.64 -0.30 9.55
C SER A 41 7.21 0.18 9.33
N LYS A 42 6.28 -0.25 10.17
CA LYS A 42 4.89 0.21 10.12
C LYS A 42 4.56 0.86 11.45
N GLY A 43 4.21 2.14 11.45
CA GLY A 43 3.92 2.89 12.69
C GLY A 43 2.72 2.38 13.50
N SER A 44 1.79 1.65 12.90
CA SER A 44 0.69 0.97 13.62
C SER A 44 0.14 -0.22 12.84
N ALA A 45 -0.61 -1.12 13.51
CA ALA A 45 -1.19 -2.30 12.86
C ALA A 45 -2.06 -1.98 11.62
N ARG A 46 -2.70 -0.80 11.60
CA ARG A 46 -3.59 -0.36 10.51
C ARG A 46 -3.00 0.79 9.67
N ALA A 47 -1.71 1.10 9.81
CA ALA A 47 -1.11 2.14 8.99
C ALA A 47 -1.15 1.75 7.50
N ALA A 48 -1.40 2.76 6.67
CA ALA A 48 -1.52 2.59 5.22
C ALA A 48 -0.18 2.37 4.51
N GLY A 49 0.91 2.90 5.08
CA GLY A 49 2.24 2.87 4.48
C GLY A 49 3.29 2.22 5.36
N TYR A 50 4.50 2.13 4.80
CA TYR A 50 5.72 1.75 5.51
C TYR A 50 6.63 2.97 5.57
N ASP A 51 7.31 3.13 6.70
CA ASP A 51 8.29 4.19 6.89
C ASP A 51 9.56 3.84 6.14
N LEU A 52 10.08 4.80 5.38
CA LEU A 52 11.34 4.69 4.65
C LEU A 52 12.43 5.49 5.37
N TYR A 53 13.63 4.95 5.39
CA TYR A 53 14.77 5.53 6.09
C TYR A 53 15.89 5.82 5.10
N SER A 54 16.59 6.95 5.30
CA SER A 54 17.82 7.22 4.56
C SER A 54 18.89 6.22 4.97
N ALA A 55 19.64 5.71 3.98
CA ALA A 55 20.82 4.89 4.24
C ALA A 55 22.07 5.73 4.56
N TYR A 56 22.02 7.05 4.34
CA TYR A 56 23.15 7.94 4.49
C TYR A 56 22.76 9.27 5.11
N ASP A 57 23.71 9.94 5.73
CA ASP A 57 23.51 11.31 6.18
C ASP A 57 23.36 12.24 4.96
N CYS A 58 22.27 13.00 4.93
CA CYS A 58 21.99 13.95 3.87
C CYS A 58 21.40 15.23 4.43
N VAL A 59 21.82 16.37 3.90
CA VAL A 59 21.25 17.68 4.19
C VAL A 59 20.63 18.22 2.90
N ILE A 60 19.35 18.58 2.94
CA ILE A 60 18.65 19.21 1.83
C ILE A 60 18.54 20.70 2.14
N PRO A 61 19.25 21.59 1.41
CA PRO A 61 19.13 23.02 1.62
C PRO A 61 17.71 23.53 1.34
N PRO A 62 17.34 24.70 1.88
CA PRO A 62 16.05 25.31 1.58
C PRO A 62 15.84 25.50 0.07
N MET A 63 14.63 25.23 -0.40
CA MET A 63 14.22 25.37 -1.82
C MET A 63 14.91 24.42 -2.81
N GLU A 64 15.72 23.47 -2.33
CA GLU A 64 16.41 22.48 -3.17
C GLU A 64 15.70 21.13 -3.20
N LYS A 65 16.12 20.26 -4.13
CA LYS A 65 15.63 18.88 -4.26
C LYS A 65 16.80 17.91 -4.28
N ALA A 66 16.64 16.76 -3.63
CA ALA A 66 17.66 15.73 -3.60
C ALA A 66 17.05 14.33 -3.77
N ILE A 67 17.83 13.42 -4.36
CA ILE A 67 17.52 11.99 -4.39
C ILE A 67 18.24 11.35 -3.20
N VAL A 68 17.47 10.97 -2.18
CA VAL A 68 17.99 10.31 -0.98
C VAL A 68 17.93 8.80 -1.17
N LYS A 69 19.08 8.13 -1.00
CA LYS A 69 19.19 6.68 -1.20
C LYS A 69 18.75 5.94 0.07
N THR A 70 17.90 4.94 -0.12
CA THR A 70 17.39 4.06 0.96
C THR A 70 18.08 2.70 1.00
N ASP A 71 18.84 2.35 -0.05
CA ASP A 71 19.53 1.06 -0.22
C ASP A 71 18.67 -0.19 0.01
N ILE A 72 17.37 -0.09 -0.29
CA ILE A 72 16.45 -1.22 -0.27
C ILE A 72 15.90 -1.48 -1.67
N GLN A 73 15.71 -2.75 -1.99
CA GLN A 73 14.96 -3.18 -3.15
C GLN A 73 13.62 -3.74 -2.69
N ILE A 74 12.54 -3.33 -3.35
CA ILE A 74 11.18 -3.70 -2.98
C ILE A 74 10.56 -4.52 -4.12
N ALA A 75 9.89 -5.61 -3.77
CA ALA A 75 9.02 -6.36 -4.66
C ALA A 75 7.57 -6.23 -4.20
N LEU A 76 6.75 -5.61 -5.06
CA LEU A 76 5.35 -5.34 -4.80
C LEU A 76 4.47 -6.49 -5.29
N PRO A 77 3.32 -6.74 -4.63
CA PRO A 77 2.28 -7.62 -5.15
C PRO A 77 1.79 -7.16 -6.54
N SER A 78 1.29 -8.11 -7.33
CA SER A 78 0.69 -7.83 -8.64
C SER A 78 -0.49 -6.86 -8.52
N GLY A 79 -0.59 -5.91 -9.44
CA GLY A 79 -1.67 -4.91 -9.47
C GLY A 79 -1.49 -3.75 -8.48
N CYS A 80 -0.35 -3.66 -7.80
CA CYS A 80 0.00 -2.54 -6.92
C CYS A 80 1.20 -1.76 -7.48
N TYR A 81 1.31 -0.49 -7.10
CA TYR A 81 2.51 0.32 -7.30
C TYR A 81 2.93 0.98 -5.99
N GLY A 82 4.22 1.32 -5.87
CA GLY A 82 4.78 1.99 -4.70
C GLY A 82 4.67 3.48 -4.88
N ARG A 83 4.03 4.17 -3.93
CA ARG A 83 3.97 5.64 -3.88
C ARG A 83 4.89 6.13 -2.76
N VAL A 84 5.79 7.04 -3.11
CA VAL A 84 6.68 7.77 -2.18
C VAL A 84 6.25 9.23 -2.16
#